data_AF-A0A847LUS9-F1
#
_entry.id   AF-A0A847LUS9-F1
#
_cell.length_a   1.000
_cell.length_b   1.000
_cell.length_c   1.000
_cell.angle_alpha   90.00
_cell.angle_beta   90.00
_cell.angle_gamma   90.00
#
_symmetry.space_group_name_H-M   'P 1'
#
loop_
_entity.id
_entity.type
_entity.pdbx_description
1 polymer ?
#
loop_
_entity_poly.entity_id
_entity_poly.type
_entity_poly.pdbx_seq_one_letter_code
_entity_poly.pdbx_strand_id
1 'polypeptide(L)'
;MDKTIFKLIGFNLKQLLHVQFEGLFSNKNNKTKNSKKVISRILMICLLIYAFLVIGGSWGVLCNSIFKYLSLNDKADIQIDGQSVRFDEYIVLIISFFFIMIFLISFLFTFLSISSYLSLSGTEEYFLTLPIKSTTFFASKVIYLTLVNTIYSMLLSIITLSVYGFHFKVSFDYYIIYLIISVCLNLFAVMISIPISLLLIRLFKFLKNKDTMAYLSIFIILPLVIGYNIFQQNIMQNISDPSMLNNFAVSIASITYSLSKSILSPIIFFIVFLARLASGSFGLFRYLYLIFSILLVTFIFYIIVVLFSRMYVSILTMTNRSRKTSFNLKRNSNYKQKPIYLTIFKKENLSIFREPSFFLNGPFVILLLPLIIGLSIFVQLNTSKGLDNVLSSLKQMPEIYYIYISVLASFILSSFASISSTSISREGKSFSIIKSLPIDPLQYFKGKISHALFFSFICILVINIPLYFIFPKIELLLFSALVSLLFSFIFHLISISIDLLNPKLSWENPVQAVKQNMNAVYSILIGLLFSVLFFFQMKIFLADIPTKIFAKFTKMPYDSNNIFYTLMRRTLFLANGTIRTDYIFCAGLFILLVIASLELVVIILALKNYFKSRFYKIES
;
A
#
# COMPACT_ATOMS: atom_id res chain seq x y z
N MET A 1 -28.95 -17.52 -34.84
CA MET A 1 -27.48 -17.60 -34.98
C MET A 1 -27.04 -18.94 -34.41
N ASP A 2 -26.58 -19.82 -35.29
CA ASP A 2 -26.43 -21.25 -35.02
C ASP A 2 -25.38 -21.59 -33.96
N LYS A 3 -25.71 -22.61 -33.14
CA LYS A 3 -24.80 -23.28 -32.21
C LYS A 3 -23.53 -23.84 -32.88
N THR A 4 -23.51 -23.97 -34.21
CA THR A 4 -22.35 -24.39 -35.02
C THR A 4 -21.30 -23.29 -35.19
N ILE A 5 -21.71 -22.02 -35.29
CA ILE A 5 -20.76 -20.88 -35.41
C ILE A 5 -19.99 -20.69 -34.09
N PHE A 6 -20.64 -20.92 -32.95
CA PHE A 6 -19.97 -20.89 -31.65
C PHE A 6 -19.04 -22.09 -31.40
N LYS A 7 -19.26 -23.24 -32.05
CA LYS A 7 -18.31 -24.36 -32.06
C LYS A 7 -17.08 -24.08 -32.93
N LEU A 8 -17.24 -23.29 -34.00
CA LEU A 8 -16.15 -22.89 -34.90
C LEU A 8 -15.27 -21.78 -34.32
N ILE A 9 -15.82 -20.90 -33.48
CA ILE A 9 -15.06 -19.95 -32.66
C ILE A 9 -14.59 -20.66 -31.38
N GLY A 10 -13.78 -21.71 -31.55
CA GLY A 10 -13.03 -22.27 -30.45
C GLY A 10 -12.08 -21.18 -29.94
N PHE A 11 -12.47 -20.46 -28.88
CA PHE A 11 -11.59 -19.46 -28.27
C PHE A 11 -10.30 -20.15 -27.84
N ASN A 12 -9.24 -19.92 -28.63
CA ASN A 12 -7.93 -20.45 -28.31
C ASN A 12 -7.36 -19.72 -27.09
N LEU A 13 -6.51 -20.39 -26.31
CA LEU A 13 -5.85 -19.82 -25.13
C LEU A 13 -5.27 -18.43 -25.41
N LYS A 14 -4.69 -18.24 -26.60
CA LYS A 14 -4.14 -16.96 -27.08
C LYS A 14 -5.18 -15.84 -27.14
N GLN A 15 -6.39 -16.11 -27.61
CA GLN A 15 -7.47 -15.12 -27.70
C GLN A 15 -7.99 -14.75 -26.30
N LEU A 16 -8.10 -15.73 -25.39
CA LEU A 16 -8.47 -15.47 -23.99
C LEU A 16 -7.42 -14.63 -23.25
N LEU A 17 -6.15 -14.95 -23.45
CA LEU A 17 -5.06 -14.14 -22.92
C LEU A 17 -5.10 -12.73 -23.50
N HIS A 18 -5.32 -12.58 -24.81
CA HIS A 18 -5.44 -11.26 -25.45
C HIS A 18 -6.54 -10.41 -24.80
N VAL A 19 -7.75 -10.97 -24.58
CA VAL A 19 -8.84 -10.25 -23.93
C VAL A 19 -8.51 -9.86 -22.48
N GLN A 20 -7.82 -10.73 -21.74
CA GLN A 20 -7.36 -10.41 -20.38
C GLN A 20 -6.27 -9.33 -20.36
N PHE A 21 -5.35 -9.35 -21.31
CA PHE A 21 -4.31 -8.32 -21.46
C PHE A 21 -4.85 -7.00 -21.99
N GLU A 22 -5.83 -7.03 -22.88
CA GLU A 22 -6.57 -5.83 -23.26
C GLU A 22 -7.31 -5.25 -22.06
N GLY A 23 -7.73 -6.02 -21.06
CA GLY A 23 -8.22 -5.46 -19.79
C GLY A 23 -7.16 -4.65 -19.02
N LEU A 24 -5.87 -5.02 -19.11
CA LEU A 24 -4.75 -4.30 -18.49
C LEU A 24 -4.33 -3.06 -19.27
N PHE A 25 -4.35 -3.13 -20.60
CA PHE A 25 -3.82 -2.09 -21.50
C PHE A 25 -4.89 -1.25 -22.21
N SER A 26 -6.14 -1.71 -22.28
CA SER A 26 -7.25 -0.96 -22.86
C SER A 26 -7.72 0.12 -21.89
N ASN A 27 -7.05 1.25 -21.99
CA ASN A 27 -7.81 2.49 -22.00
C ASN A 27 -8.60 2.51 -23.30
N LYS A 28 -9.85 2.03 -23.29
CA LYS A 28 -10.76 2.27 -24.40
C LYS A 28 -10.80 3.79 -24.64
N ASN A 29 -10.23 4.13 -25.80
CA ASN A 29 -10.23 5.39 -26.54
C ASN A 29 -10.93 6.58 -25.88
N ASN A 30 -10.12 7.59 -25.55
CA ASN A 30 -10.34 8.90 -26.14
C ASN A 30 -8.98 9.41 -26.65
N LYS A 31 -8.88 9.51 -27.99
CA LYS A 31 -7.79 10.14 -28.74
C LYS A 31 -7.80 11.64 -28.42
N THR A 32 -7.26 12.01 -27.27
CA THR A 32 -6.78 13.38 -27.04
C THR A 32 -5.37 13.28 -26.47
N LYS A 33 -4.40 13.79 -27.24
CA LYS A 33 -3.01 14.02 -26.82
C LYS A 33 -3.02 15.02 -25.65
N ASN A 34 -3.27 14.54 -24.44
CA ASN A 34 -3.15 15.37 -23.23
C ASN A 34 -1.79 15.10 -22.57
N SER A 35 -0.93 16.12 -22.56
CA SER A 35 0.35 16.16 -21.82
C SER A 35 0.20 15.74 -20.35
N LYS A 36 -0.98 15.98 -19.74
CA LYS A 36 -1.33 15.51 -18.38
C LYS A 36 -1.31 13.99 -18.19
N LYS A 37 -1.63 13.19 -19.23
CA LYS A 37 -1.54 11.72 -19.19
C LYS A 37 -0.08 11.24 -19.20
N VAL A 38 0.82 12.00 -19.83
CA VAL A 38 2.26 11.69 -19.87
C VAL A 38 2.88 11.96 -18.49
N ILE A 39 2.56 13.11 -17.89
CA ILE A 39 3.03 13.48 -16.54
C ILE A 39 2.55 12.48 -15.47
N SER A 40 1.29 12.04 -15.55
CA SER A 40 0.75 11.03 -14.62
C SER A 40 1.43 9.66 -14.77
N ARG A 41 1.79 9.25 -15.99
CA ARG A 41 2.56 8.03 -16.24
C ARG A 41 3.98 8.15 -15.68
N ILE A 42 4.64 9.28 -15.92
CA ILE A 42 5.99 9.55 -15.38
C ILE A 42 5.97 9.53 -13.85
N LEU A 43 4.99 10.17 -13.20
CA LEU A 43 4.86 10.17 -11.74
C LEU A 43 4.59 8.79 -11.15
N MET A 44 3.74 7.99 -11.79
CA MET A 44 3.49 6.61 -11.36
C MET A 44 4.75 5.74 -11.50
N ILE A 45 5.51 5.92 -12.58
CA ILE A 45 6.80 5.27 -12.78
C ILE A 45 7.79 5.72 -11.70
N CYS A 46 7.89 7.01 -11.39
CA CYS A 46 8.75 7.53 -10.32
C CYS A 46 8.38 6.98 -8.93
N LEU A 47 7.08 6.85 -8.62
CA LEU A 47 6.61 6.25 -7.36
C LEU A 47 6.91 4.75 -7.27
N LEU A 48 6.77 4.02 -8.39
CA LEU A 48 7.16 2.61 -8.46
C LEU A 48 8.68 2.45 -8.33
N ILE A 49 9.46 3.34 -8.95
CA ILE A 49 10.93 3.39 -8.79
C ILE A 49 11.28 3.70 -7.33
N TYR A 50 10.60 4.63 -6.67
CA TYR A 50 10.83 4.92 -5.25
C TYR A 50 10.49 3.73 -4.35
N ALA A 51 9.32 3.10 -4.53
CA ALA A 51 8.95 1.89 -3.80
C ALA A 51 9.96 0.75 -4.04
N PHE A 52 10.44 0.61 -5.27
CA PHE A 52 11.50 -0.33 -5.63
C PHE A 52 12.84 0.04 -4.97
N LEU A 53 13.21 1.31 -4.90
CA LEU A 53 14.43 1.76 -4.22
C LEU A 53 14.37 1.54 -2.71
N VAL A 54 13.21 1.68 -2.08
CA VAL A 54 13.08 1.48 -0.62
C VAL A 54 13.05 -0.01 -0.26
N ILE A 55 12.18 -0.79 -0.90
CA ILE A 55 12.04 -2.23 -0.64
C ILE A 55 13.27 -2.97 -1.19
N GLY A 56 13.70 -2.62 -2.40
CA GLY A 56 14.87 -3.20 -3.02
C GLY A 56 16.18 -2.74 -2.38
N GLY A 57 16.25 -1.49 -1.90
CA GLY A 57 17.38 -0.99 -1.13
C GLY A 57 17.55 -1.76 0.16
N SER A 58 16.50 -1.87 1.00
CA SER A 58 16.57 -2.66 2.24
C SER A 58 16.93 -4.12 2.01
N TRP A 59 16.31 -4.76 1.03
CA TRP A 59 16.65 -6.12 0.60
C TRP A 59 18.11 -6.24 0.12
N GLY A 60 18.58 -5.26 -0.64
CA GLY A 60 19.95 -5.17 -1.12
C GLY A 60 20.97 -4.99 0.01
N VAL A 61 20.66 -4.19 1.04
CA VAL A 61 21.57 -4.03 2.19
C VAL A 61 21.73 -5.36 2.93
N LEU A 62 20.65 -6.13 3.15
CA LEU A 62 20.76 -7.46 3.74
C LEU A 62 21.64 -8.41 2.92
N CYS A 63 21.37 -8.47 1.61
CA CYS A 63 22.15 -9.32 0.71
C CYS A 63 23.62 -8.92 0.79
N ASN A 64 23.88 -7.61 0.77
CA ASN A 64 25.24 -7.07 0.75
C ASN A 64 25.97 -7.36 2.06
N SER A 65 25.32 -7.19 3.22
CA SER A 65 25.95 -7.47 4.51
C SER A 65 26.33 -8.94 4.65
N ILE A 66 25.44 -9.85 4.23
CA ILE A 66 25.66 -11.29 4.35
C ILE A 66 26.70 -11.76 3.33
N PHE A 67 26.57 -11.42 2.04
CA PHE A 67 27.52 -11.87 1.02
C PHE A 67 28.91 -11.23 1.16
N LYS A 68 29.00 -9.97 1.61
CA LYS A 68 30.29 -9.35 1.94
C LYS A 68 30.98 -10.10 3.07
N TYR A 69 30.25 -10.45 4.14
CA TYR A 69 30.80 -11.23 5.24
C TYR A 69 31.35 -12.59 4.77
N LEU A 70 30.59 -13.29 3.91
CA LEU A 70 31.02 -14.57 3.35
C LEU A 70 32.29 -14.43 2.51
N SER A 71 32.34 -13.46 1.59
CA SER A 71 33.52 -13.22 0.74
C SER A 71 34.81 -12.89 1.51
N LEU A 72 34.69 -12.34 2.72
CA LEU A 72 35.84 -12.03 3.57
C LEU A 72 36.33 -13.25 4.35
N ASN A 73 35.49 -14.27 4.52
CA ASN A 73 35.75 -15.46 5.34
C ASN A 73 35.78 -16.76 4.52
N ASP A 74 36.16 -16.67 3.24
CA ASP A 74 36.16 -17.72 2.21
C ASP A 74 36.88 -19.05 2.54
N LYS A 75 37.41 -19.25 3.76
CA LYS A 75 38.28 -20.39 4.12
C LYS A 75 38.05 -21.04 5.50
N ALA A 76 37.00 -20.67 6.23
CA ALA A 76 36.68 -21.33 7.50
C ALA A 76 35.61 -22.42 7.29
N ASP A 77 35.90 -23.67 7.70
CA ASP A 77 34.86 -24.68 7.86
C ASP A 77 33.96 -24.26 9.03
N ILE A 78 32.67 -24.09 8.75
CA ILE A 78 31.71 -23.56 9.71
C ILE A 78 30.93 -24.73 10.29
N GLN A 79 30.90 -24.81 11.62
CA GLN A 79 30.11 -25.82 12.34
C GLN A 79 28.66 -25.37 12.45
N ILE A 80 27.73 -26.18 11.93
CA ILE A 80 26.29 -25.99 12.06
C ILE A 80 25.74 -27.22 12.80
N ASP A 81 25.08 -27.01 13.95
CA ASP A 81 24.47 -28.08 14.76
C ASP A 81 25.43 -29.26 15.05
N GLY A 82 26.72 -28.99 15.28
CA GLY A 82 27.74 -30.00 15.58
C GLY A 82 28.30 -30.76 14.37
N GLN A 83 27.89 -30.43 13.14
CA GLN A 83 28.45 -30.98 11.89
C GLN A 83 29.28 -29.94 11.15
N SER A 84 30.44 -30.33 10.61
CA SER A 84 31.24 -29.49 9.72
C SER A 84 30.59 -29.43 8.34
N VAL A 85 30.09 -28.26 7.97
CA VAL A 85 29.49 -28.02 6.64
C VAL A 85 30.55 -27.34 5.77
N ARG A 86 30.76 -27.87 4.56
CA ARG A 86 31.70 -27.29 3.59
C ARG A 86 31.24 -25.88 3.23
N PHE A 87 32.19 -24.97 3.02
CA PHE A 87 31.90 -23.57 2.69
C PHE A 87 30.99 -23.41 1.45
N ASP A 88 31.16 -24.27 0.43
CA ASP A 88 30.29 -24.28 -0.76
C ASP A 88 28.83 -24.62 -0.43
N GLU A 89 28.62 -25.58 0.48
CA GLU A 89 27.28 -25.96 0.94
C GLU A 89 26.67 -24.87 1.83
N TYR A 90 27.50 -24.18 2.61
CA TYR A 90 27.09 -23.03 3.39
C TYR A 90 26.58 -21.88 2.52
N ILE A 91 27.27 -21.56 1.42
CA ILE A 91 26.80 -20.57 0.43
C ILE A 91 25.46 -21.01 -0.19
N VAL A 92 25.30 -22.29 -0.53
CA VAL A 92 24.04 -22.83 -1.07
C VAL A 92 22.89 -22.65 -0.09
N LEU A 93 23.11 -22.93 1.20
CA LEU A 93 22.10 -22.75 2.24
C LEU A 93 21.69 -21.27 2.36
N ILE A 94 22.64 -20.34 2.28
CA ILE A 94 22.34 -18.91 2.36
C ILE A 94 21.60 -18.41 1.11
N ILE A 95 21.99 -18.84 -0.10
CA ILE A 95 21.23 -18.53 -1.32
C ILE A 95 19.81 -19.12 -1.24
N SER A 96 19.68 -20.34 -0.71
CA SER A 96 18.38 -20.99 -0.53
C SER A 96 17.47 -20.21 0.41
N PHE A 97 18.01 -19.57 1.46
CA PHE A 97 17.25 -18.70 2.34
C PHE A 97 16.62 -17.53 1.58
N PHE A 98 17.41 -16.82 0.76
CA PHE A 98 16.88 -15.71 -0.05
C PHE A 98 15.82 -16.19 -1.05
N PHE A 99 16.01 -17.36 -1.64
CA PHE A 99 15.00 -17.96 -2.52
C PHE A 99 13.73 -18.38 -1.79
N ILE A 100 13.83 -18.92 -0.56
CA ILE A 100 12.68 -19.22 0.28
C ILE A 100 11.90 -17.93 0.59
N MET A 101 12.58 -16.83 0.90
CA MET A 101 11.93 -15.55 1.15
C MET A 101 11.26 -14.97 -0.09
N ILE A 102 11.91 -15.02 -1.26
CA ILE A 102 11.31 -14.61 -2.55
C ILE A 102 10.09 -15.48 -2.86
N PHE A 103 10.18 -16.79 -2.63
CA PHE A 103 9.08 -17.74 -2.79
C PHE A 103 7.91 -17.40 -1.85
N LEU A 104 8.17 -17.14 -0.56
CA LEU A 104 7.15 -16.79 0.42
C LEU A 104 6.45 -15.47 0.06
N ILE A 105 7.22 -14.45 -0.35
CA ILE A 105 6.65 -13.17 -0.77
C ILE A 105 5.75 -13.37 -2.00
N SER A 106 6.22 -14.11 -3.01
CA SER A 106 5.41 -14.43 -4.19
C SER A 106 4.16 -15.25 -3.82
N PHE A 107 4.30 -16.26 -2.96
CA PHE A 107 3.20 -17.07 -2.47
C PHE A 107 2.12 -16.21 -1.80
N LEU A 108 2.51 -15.26 -0.95
CA LEU A 108 1.58 -14.35 -0.29
C LEU A 108 0.90 -13.39 -1.28
N PHE A 109 1.67 -12.76 -2.18
CA PHE A 109 1.11 -11.89 -3.22
C PHE A 109 0.14 -12.61 -4.15
N THR A 110 0.46 -13.84 -4.53
CA THR A 110 -0.41 -14.67 -5.36
C THR A 110 -1.68 -15.04 -4.60
N PHE A 111 -1.56 -15.51 -3.35
CA PHE A 111 -2.71 -15.81 -2.48
C PHE A 111 -3.68 -14.64 -2.34
N LEU A 112 -3.15 -13.42 -2.22
CA LEU A 112 -3.95 -12.20 -2.18
C LEU A 112 -4.68 -11.90 -3.48
N SER A 113 -3.93 -11.99 -4.57
CA SER A 113 -4.41 -11.67 -5.92
C SER A 113 -5.52 -12.63 -6.37
N ILE A 114 -5.56 -13.85 -5.82
CA ILE A 114 -6.61 -14.83 -6.12
C ILE A 114 -7.99 -14.30 -5.70
N SER A 115 -8.09 -13.64 -4.55
CA SER A 115 -9.35 -13.05 -4.09
C SER A 115 -9.87 -11.94 -5.01
N SER A 116 -9.00 -11.26 -5.77
CA SER A 116 -9.39 -10.15 -6.65
C SER A 116 -9.55 -10.55 -8.12
N TYR A 117 -8.78 -11.52 -8.60
CA TYR A 117 -8.72 -11.92 -10.02
C TYR A 117 -9.39 -13.27 -10.33
N LEU A 118 -9.53 -14.17 -9.34
CA LEU A 118 -10.30 -15.42 -9.51
C LEU A 118 -11.74 -15.30 -9.00
N SER A 119 -12.07 -14.21 -8.30
CA SER A 119 -13.42 -13.94 -7.79
C SER A 119 -14.32 -13.32 -8.86
N LEU A 120 -15.61 -13.69 -8.79
CA LEU A 120 -16.64 -13.33 -9.77
C LEU A 120 -16.70 -11.81 -10.02
N SER A 121 -16.16 -11.41 -11.16
CA SER A 121 -16.57 -10.19 -11.83
C SER A 121 -17.74 -10.50 -12.76
N GLY A 122 -18.63 -9.52 -13.00
CA GLY A 122 -19.82 -9.74 -13.84
C GLY A 122 -19.50 -10.17 -15.27
N THR A 123 -18.26 -9.97 -15.74
CA THR A 123 -17.76 -10.42 -17.04
C THR A 123 -17.47 -11.92 -17.07
N GLU A 124 -17.10 -12.53 -15.94
CA GLU A 124 -16.82 -13.97 -15.85
C GLU A 124 -18.07 -14.83 -15.99
N GLU A 125 -19.21 -14.30 -15.58
CA GLU A 125 -20.52 -14.94 -15.80
C GLU A 125 -20.81 -15.10 -17.30
N TYR A 126 -20.41 -14.13 -18.13
CA TYR A 126 -20.53 -14.24 -19.59
C TYR A 126 -19.53 -15.22 -20.19
N PHE A 127 -18.30 -15.32 -19.66
CA PHE A 127 -17.35 -16.31 -20.14
C PHE A 127 -17.78 -17.76 -19.85
N LEU A 128 -18.56 -17.99 -18.79
CA LEU A 128 -19.12 -19.30 -18.45
C LEU A 128 -20.28 -19.73 -19.37
N THR A 129 -20.95 -18.80 -20.06
CA THR A 129 -22.00 -19.15 -21.03
C THR A 129 -21.42 -19.48 -22.41
N LEU A 130 -20.18 -19.10 -22.67
CA LEU A 130 -19.46 -19.47 -23.89
C LEU A 130 -19.03 -20.94 -23.86
N PRO A 131 -18.99 -21.64 -25.00
CA PRO A 131 -18.59 -23.05 -25.08
C PRO A 131 -17.06 -23.22 -24.98
N ILE A 132 -16.46 -22.71 -23.91
CA ILE A 132 -15.01 -22.76 -23.66
C ILE A 132 -14.71 -23.92 -22.72
N LYS A 133 -13.65 -24.69 -23.00
CA LYS A 133 -13.22 -25.77 -22.11
C LYS A 133 -12.80 -25.18 -20.75
N SER A 134 -13.22 -25.82 -19.66
CA SER A 134 -12.88 -25.36 -18.30
C SER A 134 -11.38 -25.30 -18.06
N THR A 135 -10.61 -26.21 -18.67
CA THR A 135 -9.15 -26.25 -18.61
C THR A 135 -8.51 -25.05 -19.28
N THR A 136 -8.96 -24.66 -20.47
CA THR A 136 -8.39 -23.51 -21.20
C THR A 136 -8.75 -22.19 -20.54
N PHE A 137 -9.97 -22.08 -20.00
CA PHE A 137 -10.39 -20.89 -19.25
C PHE A 137 -9.61 -20.73 -17.95
N PHE A 138 -9.42 -21.81 -17.20
CA PHE A 138 -8.64 -21.76 -15.97
C PHE A 138 -7.15 -21.49 -16.25
N ALA A 139 -6.57 -22.16 -17.25
CA ALA A 139 -5.18 -21.95 -17.65
C ALA A 139 -4.88 -20.50 -18.02
N SER A 140 -5.76 -19.82 -18.77
CA SER A 140 -5.53 -18.41 -19.14
C SER A 140 -5.45 -17.51 -17.91
N LYS A 141 -6.32 -17.73 -16.92
CA LYS A 141 -6.28 -17.00 -15.66
C LYS A 141 -5.03 -17.27 -14.82
N VAL A 142 -4.60 -18.53 -14.74
CA VAL A 142 -3.37 -18.87 -14.01
C VAL A 142 -2.18 -18.20 -14.67
N ILE A 143 -2.07 -18.26 -16.00
CA ILE A 143 -0.99 -17.60 -16.76
C ILE A 143 -1.01 -16.08 -16.52
N TYR A 144 -2.19 -15.45 -16.61
CA TYR A 144 -2.33 -14.03 -16.32
C TYR A 144 -1.86 -13.67 -14.90
N LEU A 145 -2.28 -14.43 -13.89
CA LEU A 145 -1.87 -14.25 -12.50
C LEU A 145 -0.37 -14.46 -12.30
N THR A 146 0.22 -15.45 -12.98
CA THR A 146 1.67 -15.68 -12.91
C THR A 146 2.42 -14.45 -13.43
N LEU A 147 1.99 -13.88 -14.57
CA LEU A 147 2.67 -12.76 -15.22
C LEU A 147 2.59 -11.46 -14.39
N VAL A 148 1.42 -11.18 -13.80
CA VAL A 148 1.28 -10.01 -12.92
C VAL A 148 2.19 -10.14 -11.69
N ASN A 149 2.31 -11.35 -11.13
CA ASN A 149 3.11 -11.58 -9.93
C ASN A 149 4.62 -11.76 -10.22
N THR A 150 5.01 -12.21 -11.43
CA THR A 150 6.43 -12.35 -11.82
C THR A 150 7.21 -11.04 -11.74
N ILE A 151 6.54 -9.90 -11.92
CA ILE A 151 7.19 -8.59 -11.89
C ILE A 151 7.81 -8.35 -10.50
N TYR A 152 7.06 -8.65 -9.42
CA TYR A 152 7.54 -8.42 -8.05
C TYR A 152 8.67 -9.38 -7.66
N SER A 153 8.56 -10.66 -8.03
CA SER A 153 9.60 -11.65 -7.73
C SER A 153 10.89 -11.39 -8.53
N MET A 154 10.76 -10.98 -9.80
CA MET A 154 11.90 -10.63 -10.64
C MET A 154 12.69 -9.47 -10.04
N LEU A 155 12.00 -8.42 -9.59
CA LEU A 155 12.62 -7.24 -9.00
C LEU A 155 13.51 -7.59 -7.79
N LEU A 156 13.02 -8.42 -6.86
CA LEU A 156 13.82 -8.88 -5.70
C LEU A 156 14.94 -9.85 -6.10
N SER A 157 14.69 -10.69 -7.10
CA SER A 157 15.69 -11.62 -7.61
C SER A 157 16.87 -10.93 -8.31
N ILE A 158 16.63 -9.83 -9.02
CA ILE A 158 17.70 -9.09 -9.71
C ILE A 158 18.67 -8.48 -8.70
N ILE A 159 18.15 -7.99 -7.56
CA ILE A 159 18.97 -7.39 -6.51
C ILE A 159 19.87 -8.45 -5.85
N THR A 160 19.31 -9.60 -5.49
CA THR A 160 20.07 -10.72 -4.91
C THR A 160 21.15 -11.24 -5.86
N LEU A 161 20.80 -11.39 -7.13
CA LEU A 161 21.72 -11.77 -8.21
C LEU A 161 22.89 -10.78 -8.33
N SER A 162 22.58 -9.48 -8.41
CA SER A 162 23.59 -8.43 -8.61
C SER A 162 24.60 -8.37 -7.46
N VAL A 163 24.13 -8.50 -6.23
CA VAL A 163 24.99 -8.45 -5.04
C VAL A 163 25.87 -9.69 -4.95
N TYR A 164 25.33 -10.89 -5.18
CA TYR A 164 26.12 -12.11 -5.17
C TYR A 164 27.19 -12.11 -6.27
N GLY A 165 26.81 -11.70 -7.50
CA GLY A 165 27.74 -11.60 -8.63
C GLY A 165 28.89 -10.62 -8.38
N PHE A 166 28.62 -9.52 -7.67
CA PHE A 166 29.64 -8.52 -7.32
C PHE A 166 30.69 -9.05 -6.33
N HIS A 167 30.26 -9.78 -5.28
CA HIS A 167 31.17 -10.27 -4.24
C HIS A 167 31.97 -11.50 -4.68
N PHE A 168 31.33 -12.45 -5.38
CA PHE A 168 31.96 -13.73 -5.77
C PHE A 168 32.56 -13.72 -7.19
N LYS A 169 32.56 -12.57 -7.89
CA LYS A 169 33.14 -12.38 -9.24
C LYS A 169 32.73 -13.47 -10.23
N VAL A 170 31.43 -13.70 -10.35
CA VAL A 170 30.86 -14.81 -11.11
C VAL A 170 30.83 -14.52 -12.62
N SER A 171 30.90 -15.58 -13.44
CA SER A 171 30.80 -15.52 -14.91
C SER A 171 29.44 -15.01 -15.41
N PHE A 172 29.40 -14.48 -16.64
CA PHE A 172 28.19 -13.87 -17.23
C PHE A 172 27.01 -14.84 -17.38
N ASP A 173 27.30 -16.12 -17.62
CA ASP A 173 26.31 -17.19 -17.73
C ASP A 173 25.44 -17.38 -16.46
N TYR A 174 25.96 -17.06 -15.27
CA TYR A 174 25.22 -17.08 -14.01
C TYR A 174 24.01 -16.15 -14.04
N TYR A 175 24.16 -14.95 -14.64
CA TYR A 175 23.09 -13.96 -14.70
C TYR A 175 21.89 -14.48 -15.49
N ILE A 176 22.14 -15.17 -16.61
CA ILE A 176 21.08 -15.75 -17.45
C ILE A 176 20.40 -16.90 -16.73
N ILE A 177 21.17 -17.81 -16.13
CA ILE A 177 20.65 -18.98 -15.41
C ILE A 177 19.77 -18.54 -14.24
N TYR A 178 20.23 -17.56 -13.46
CA TYR A 178 19.50 -17.09 -12.30
C TYR A 178 18.19 -16.37 -12.67
N LEU A 179 18.15 -15.61 -13.77
CA LEU A 179 16.91 -15.02 -14.28
C LEU A 179 15.88 -16.09 -14.65
N ILE A 180 16.31 -17.20 -15.23
CA ILE A 180 15.43 -18.33 -15.54
C ILE A 180 14.94 -18.99 -14.24
N ILE A 181 15.85 -19.17 -13.27
CA ILE A 181 15.51 -19.70 -11.94
C ILE A 181 14.48 -18.82 -11.23
N SER A 182 14.58 -17.49 -11.31
CA SER A 182 13.63 -16.60 -10.65
C SER A 182 12.22 -16.69 -11.23
N VAL A 183 12.09 -16.89 -12.55
CA VAL A 183 10.81 -17.21 -13.19
C VAL A 183 10.29 -18.56 -12.72
N CYS A 184 11.13 -19.59 -12.66
CA CYS A 184 10.75 -20.92 -12.19
C CYS A 184 10.28 -20.89 -10.73
N LEU A 185 10.99 -20.19 -9.84
CA LEU A 185 10.62 -19.99 -8.44
C LEU A 185 9.24 -19.33 -8.31
N ASN A 186 8.98 -18.29 -9.11
CA ASN A 186 7.70 -17.59 -9.07
C ASN A 186 6.55 -18.45 -9.61
N LEU A 187 6.77 -19.15 -10.72
CA LEU A 187 5.78 -20.10 -11.25
C LEU A 187 5.45 -21.16 -10.21
N PHE A 188 6.47 -21.71 -9.55
CA PHE A 188 6.30 -22.70 -8.48
C PHE A 188 5.49 -22.15 -7.29
N ALA A 189 5.74 -20.92 -6.85
CA ALA A 189 4.97 -20.27 -5.79
C ALA A 189 3.48 -20.12 -6.16
N VAL A 190 3.18 -19.70 -7.39
CA VAL A 190 1.82 -19.57 -7.91
C VAL A 190 1.12 -20.94 -7.98
N MET A 191 1.86 -21.98 -8.40
CA MET A 191 1.34 -23.34 -8.49
C MET A 191 0.93 -23.91 -7.14
N ILE A 192 1.57 -23.50 -6.04
CA ILE A 192 1.20 -23.96 -4.70
C ILE A 192 0.04 -23.12 -4.13
N SER A 193 0.01 -21.81 -4.38
CA SER A 193 -1.00 -20.92 -3.81
C SER A 193 -2.40 -21.13 -4.39
N ILE A 194 -2.52 -21.47 -5.67
CA ILE A 194 -3.82 -21.65 -6.33
C ILE A 194 -4.61 -22.86 -5.81
N PRO A 195 -4.04 -24.08 -5.74
CA PRO A 195 -4.69 -25.22 -5.10
C PRO A 195 -5.15 -24.93 -3.67
N ILE A 196 -4.27 -24.36 -2.86
CA ILE A 196 -4.55 -24.07 -1.44
C ILE A 196 -5.71 -23.10 -1.32
N SER A 197 -5.68 -21.98 -2.06
CA SER A 197 -6.75 -20.99 -2.02
C SER A 197 -8.09 -21.54 -2.52
N LEU A 198 -8.10 -22.31 -3.61
CA LEU A 198 -9.35 -22.93 -4.10
C LEU A 198 -9.90 -23.95 -3.09
N LEU A 199 -9.03 -24.74 -2.45
CA LEU A 199 -9.43 -25.69 -1.40
C LEU A 199 -10.03 -24.96 -0.20
N LEU A 200 -9.40 -23.87 0.26
CA LEU A 200 -9.93 -23.03 1.33
C LEU A 200 -11.32 -22.47 1.00
N ILE A 201 -11.52 -21.96 -0.22
CA ILE A 201 -12.83 -21.44 -0.67
C ILE A 201 -13.90 -22.55 -0.68
N ARG A 202 -13.50 -23.78 -1.03
CA ARG A 202 -14.40 -24.93 -1.04
C ARG A 202 -14.78 -25.38 0.37
N LEU A 203 -13.81 -25.47 1.27
CA LEU A 203 -14.00 -25.92 2.65
C LEU A 203 -14.78 -24.90 3.48
N PHE A 204 -14.44 -23.62 3.34
CA PHE A 204 -15.00 -22.56 4.15
C PHE A 204 -16.00 -21.73 3.34
N LYS A 205 -17.30 -21.98 3.54
CA LYS A 205 -18.37 -21.23 2.86
C LYS A 205 -18.30 -19.72 3.09
N PHE A 206 -17.77 -19.26 4.23
CA PHE A 206 -17.60 -17.82 4.48
C PHE A 206 -16.50 -17.21 3.61
N LEU A 207 -15.46 -17.97 3.23
CA LEU A 207 -14.42 -17.56 2.27
C LEU A 207 -14.91 -17.51 0.82
N LYS A 208 -16.16 -17.91 0.55
CA LYS A 208 -16.79 -17.66 -0.76
C LYS A 208 -17.10 -16.20 -0.98
N ASN A 209 -17.30 -15.42 0.09
CA ASN A 209 -17.44 -14.00 -0.08
C ASN A 209 -16.07 -13.43 -0.48
N LYS A 210 -16.04 -12.67 -1.58
CA LYS A 210 -14.84 -11.95 -2.01
C LYS A 210 -14.30 -11.09 -0.85
N ASP A 211 -15.24 -10.56 -0.06
CA ASP A 211 -14.88 -9.60 0.95
C ASP A 211 -14.15 -10.23 2.13
N THR A 212 -14.64 -11.37 2.61
CA THR A 212 -14.03 -12.12 3.71
C THR A 212 -12.68 -12.68 3.33
N MET A 213 -12.49 -13.11 2.07
CA MET A 213 -11.16 -13.50 1.56
C MET A 213 -10.17 -12.35 1.64
N ALA A 214 -10.58 -11.17 1.16
CA ALA A 214 -9.72 -9.99 1.24
C ALA A 214 -9.41 -9.64 2.71
N TYR A 215 -10.39 -9.66 3.61
CA TYR A 215 -10.16 -9.41 5.04
C TYR A 215 -9.24 -10.44 5.71
N LEU A 216 -9.41 -11.73 5.41
CA LEU A 216 -8.55 -12.78 5.97
C LEU A 216 -7.12 -12.67 5.44
N SER A 217 -6.99 -12.34 4.16
CA SER A 217 -5.70 -12.15 3.54
C SER A 217 -4.91 -11.00 4.18
N ILE A 218 -5.57 -9.89 4.55
CA ILE A 218 -4.99 -8.81 5.36
C ILE A 218 -4.49 -9.31 6.71
N PHE A 219 -5.33 -10.08 7.41
CA PHE A 219 -5.02 -10.59 8.73
C PHE A 219 -3.79 -11.50 8.73
N ILE A 220 -3.52 -12.19 7.61
CA ILE A 220 -2.31 -13.01 7.43
C ILE A 220 -1.09 -12.14 7.05
N ILE A 221 -1.24 -11.20 6.11
CA ILE A 221 -0.12 -10.35 5.66
C ILE A 221 0.41 -9.47 6.77
N LEU A 222 -0.46 -8.85 7.55
CA LEU A 222 -0.06 -7.79 8.47
C LEU A 222 0.97 -8.30 9.47
N PRO A 223 0.76 -9.45 10.16
CA PRO A 223 1.80 -10.08 10.98
C PRO A 223 3.07 -10.46 10.20
N LEU A 224 2.95 -10.90 8.95
CA LEU A 224 4.11 -11.30 8.13
C LEU A 224 4.97 -10.11 7.70
N VAL A 225 4.34 -9.01 7.27
CA VAL A 225 5.04 -7.77 6.92
C VAL A 225 5.67 -7.15 8.16
N ILE A 226 4.98 -7.19 9.28
CA ILE A 226 5.52 -6.77 10.58
C ILE A 226 6.71 -7.66 10.96
N GLY A 227 6.54 -8.98 10.94
CA GLY A 227 7.57 -9.94 11.28
C GLY A 227 8.80 -9.78 10.39
N TYR A 228 8.60 -9.57 9.10
CA TYR A 228 9.66 -9.26 8.14
C TYR A 228 10.37 -7.93 8.47
N ASN A 229 9.63 -6.88 8.82
CA ASN A 229 10.23 -5.60 9.21
C ASN A 229 11.05 -5.71 10.51
N ILE A 230 10.54 -6.45 11.50
CA ILE A 230 11.27 -6.73 12.75
C ILE A 230 12.54 -7.53 12.44
N PHE A 231 12.41 -8.59 11.64
CA PHE A 231 13.54 -9.42 11.21
C PHE A 231 14.62 -8.61 10.50
N GLN A 232 14.21 -7.77 9.54
CA GLN A 232 15.09 -6.84 8.82
C GLN A 232 15.85 -5.89 9.75
N GLN A 233 15.14 -5.28 10.69
CA GLN A 233 15.74 -4.33 11.63
C GLN A 233 16.70 -5.01 12.60
N ASN A 234 16.36 -6.20 13.08
CA ASN A 234 17.27 -7.01 13.89
C ASN A 234 18.57 -7.28 13.12
N ILE A 235 18.50 -7.58 11.81
CA ILE A 235 19.73 -7.77 11.04
C ILE A 235 20.49 -6.46 10.89
N MET A 236 19.82 -5.37 10.51
CA MET A 236 20.46 -4.05 10.33
C MET A 236 21.23 -3.59 11.57
N GLN A 237 20.69 -3.84 12.76
CA GLN A 237 21.34 -3.49 14.02
C GLN A 237 22.60 -4.32 14.29
N ASN A 238 22.59 -5.59 13.90
CA ASN A 238 23.68 -6.52 14.18
C ASN A 238 24.81 -6.48 13.13
N ILE A 239 24.71 -5.61 12.11
CA ILE A 239 25.76 -5.43 11.09
C ILE A 239 27.01 -4.74 11.65
N SER A 240 26.90 -3.99 12.75
CA SER A 240 28.05 -3.28 13.33
C SER A 240 29.09 -4.21 13.95
N ASP A 241 28.70 -5.43 14.37
CA ASP A 241 29.56 -6.36 15.08
C ASP A 241 29.85 -7.62 14.22
N PRO A 242 31.10 -7.89 13.81
CA PRO A 242 31.43 -9.01 12.92
C PRO A 242 31.19 -10.40 13.54
N SER A 243 31.23 -10.53 14.88
CA SER A 243 30.92 -11.78 15.59
C SER A 243 29.42 -12.09 15.60
N MET A 244 28.58 -11.06 15.75
CA MET A 244 27.13 -11.18 15.65
C MET A 244 26.72 -11.59 14.24
N LEU A 245 27.30 -10.96 13.20
CA LEU A 245 27.06 -11.32 11.80
C LEU A 245 27.36 -12.81 11.50
N ASN A 246 28.40 -13.39 12.10
CA ASN A 246 28.69 -14.81 11.98
C ASN A 246 27.55 -15.66 12.55
N ASN A 247 27.17 -15.40 13.79
CA ASN A 247 26.09 -16.11 14.47
C ASN A 247 24.77 -16.00 13.68
N PHE A 248 24.52 -14.86 13.04
CA PHE A 248 23.37 -14.68 12.15
C PHE A 248 23.46 -15.54 10.90
N ALA A 249 24.58 -15.51 10.18
CA ALA A 249 24.76 -16.32 8.98
C ALA A 249 24.65 -17.84 9.30
N VAL A 250 25.19 -18.27 10.43
CA VAL A 250 25.04 -19.64 10.96
C VAL A 250 23.58 -19.96 11.27
N SER A 251 22.85 -19.04 11.93
CA SER A 251 21.43 -19.24 12.23
C SER A 251 20.57 -19.33 10.97
N ILE A 252 20.89 -18.57 9.93
CA ILE A 252 20.20 -18.64 8.63
C ILE A 252 20.44 -20.02 7.99
N ALA A 253 21.68 -20.50 8.02
CA ALA A 253 22.02 -21.80 7.49
C ALA A 253 21.38 -22.95 8.30
N SER A 254 21.31 -22.85 9.63
CA SER A 254 20.64 -23.85 10.46
C SER A 254 19.12 -23.83 10.28
N ILE A 255 18.50 -22.66 10.11
CA ILE A 255 17.07 -22.53 9.77
C ILE A 255 16.78 -23.20 8.42
N THR A 256 17.58 -22.93 7.39
CA THR A 256 17.37 -23.57 6.08
C THR A 256 17.60 -25.07 6.12
N TYR A 257 18.62 -25.52 6.85
CA TYR A 257 18.90 -26.94 7.04
C TYR A 257 17.76 -27.65 7.81
N SER A 258 17.30 -27.10 8.93
CA SER A 258 16.18 -27.66 9.71
C SER A 258 14.88 -27.68 8.91
N LEU A 259 14.59 -26.61 8.17
CA LEU A 259 13.44 -26.53 7.26
C LEU A 259 13.49 -27.61 6.17
N SER A 260 14.67 -27.93 5.64
CA SER A 260 14.84 -28.99 4.64
C SER A 260 14.42 -30.38 5.15
N LYS A 261 14.47 -30.62 6.47
CA LYS A 261 14.05 -31.88 7.12
C LYS A 261 12.58 -31.91 7.54
N SER A 262 11.86 -30.79 7.43
CA SER A 262 10.48 -30.67 7.91
C SER A 262 9.44 -31.28 6.95
N ILE A 263 8.15 -31.28 7.32
CA ILE A 263 7.03 -31.69 6.43
C ILE A 263 6.98 -30.86 5.13
N LEU A 264 7.54 -29.64 5.13
CA LEU A 264 7.68 -28.79 3.95
C LEU A 264 8.86 -29.20 3.05
N SER A 265 9.55 -30.30 3.37
CA SER A 265 10.76 -30.78 2.70
C SER A 265 10.66 -30.80 1.17
N PRO A 266 9.58 -31.26 0.51
CA PRO A 266 9.55 -31.28 -0.96
C PRO A 266 9.66 -29.89 -1.61
N ILE A 267 9.01 -28.89 -1.01
CA ILE A 267 9.03 -27.50 -1.48
C ILE A 267 10.43 -26.92 -1.28
N ILE A 268 10.98 -27.13 -0.08
CA ILE A 268 12.25 -26.54 0.34
C ILE A 268 13.42 -27.22 -0.37
N PHE A 269 13.33 -28.54 -0.62
CA PHE A 269 14.29 -29.29 -1.41
C PHE A 269 14.35 -28.78 -2.85
N PHE A 270 13.21 -28.48 -3.48
CA PHE A 270 13.20 -27.89 -4.82
C PHE A 270 13.85 -26.50 -4.83
N ILE A 271 13.61 -25.68 -3.79
CA ILE A 271 14.24 -24.36 -3.66
C ILE A 271 15.75 -24.46 -3.41
N VAL A 272 16.20 -25.40 -2.56
CA VAL A 272 17.62 -25.68 -2.33
C VAL A 272 18.28 -26.22 -3.62
N PHE A 273 17.58 -27.07 -4.37
CA PHE A 273 18.05 -27.54 -5.68
C PHE A 273 18.26 -26.39 -6.67
N LEU A 274 17.32 -25.45 -6.73
CA LEU A 274 17.46 -24.23 -7.54
C LEU A 274 18.59 -23.32 -7.02
N ALA A 275 18.79 -23.21 -5.72
CA ALA A 275 19.91 -22.47 -5.12
C ALA A 275 21.26 -23.12 -5.45
N ARG A 276 21.31 -24.45 -5.47
CA ARG A 276 22.49 -25.25 -5.83
C ARG A 276 22.83 -25.16 -7.32
N LEU A 277 21.80 -25.01 -8.17
CA LEU A 277 21.97 -24.67 -9.57
C LEU A 277 22.51 -23.26 -9.77
N ALA A 278 22.02 -22.30 -8.98
CA ALA A 278 22.52 -20.94 -9.00
C ALA A 278 23.99 -20.88 -8.58
N SER A 279 24.39 -21.50 -7.47
CA SER A 279 25.77 -21.44 -6.95
C SER A 279 26.84 -22.05 -7.88
N GLY A 280 26.45 -22.71 -8.97
CA GLY A 280 27.39 -23.30 -9.93
C GLY A 280 27.99 -24.64 -9.50
N SER A 281 27.59 -25.17 -8.36
CA SER A 281 28.13 -26.41 -7.78
C SER A 281 28.01 -27.67 -8.67
N PHE A 282 27.10 -27.67 -9.65
CA PHE A 282 26.91 -28.78 -10.60
C PHE A 282 27.79 -28.71 -11.86
N GLY A 283 28.63 -27.69 -12.01
CA GLY A 283 29.48 -27.52 -13.20
C GLY A 283 28.67 -27.49 -14.50
N LEU A 284 29.11 -28.22 -15.53
CA LEU A 284 28.46 -28.29 -16.85
C LEU A 284 27.06 -28.93 -16.80
N PHE A 285 26.79 -29.83 -15.85
CA PHE A 285 25.47 -30.48 -15.70
C PHE A 285 24.36 -29.50 -15.32
N ARG A 286 24.69 -28.27 -14.89
CA ARG A 286 23.71 -27.25 -14.52
C ARG A 286 22.68 -26.97 -15.63
N TYR A 287 23.07 -27.04 -16.91
CA TYR A 287 22.15 -26.77 -18.03
C TYR A 287 21.10 -27.87 -18.19
N LEU A 288 21.49 -29.14 -18.02
CA LEU A 288 20.56 -30.27 -18.05
C LEU A 288 19.56 -30.19 -16.89
N TYR A 289 20.05 -29.86 -15.69
CA TYR A 289 19.20 -29.67 -14.52
C TYR A 289 18.28 -28.44 -14.61
N LEU A 290 18.68 -27.40 -15.34
CA LEU A 290 17.83 -26.25 -15.66
C LEU A 290 16.70 -26.66 -16.61
N ILE A 291 16.99 -27.43 -17.66
CA ILE A 291 15.95 -27.96 -18.55
C ILE A 291 14.98 -28.86 -17.76
N PHE A 292 15.52 -29.72 -16.88
CA PHE A 292 14.73 -30.57 -16.01
C PHE A 292 13.81 -29.75 -15.09
N SER A 293 14.30 -28.66 -14.49
CA SER A 293 13.47 -27.83 -13.60
C SER A 293 12.34 -27.12 -14.35
N ILE A 294 12.58 -26.65 -15.57
CA ILE A 294 11.53 -26.09 -16.43
C ILE A 294 10.48 -27.15 -16.78
N LEU A 295 10.91 -28.35 -17.18
CA LEU A 295 10.01 -29.46 -17.50
C LEU A 295 9.17 -29.87 -16.28
N LEU A 296 9.78 -29.91 -15.10
CA LEU A 296 9.10 -30.23 -13.85
C LEU A 296 8.04 -29.18 -13.51
N VAL A 297 8.38 -27.89 -13.58
CA VAL A 297 7.43 -26.80 -13.28
C VAL A 297 6.27 -26.76 -14.27
N THR A 298 6.55 -26.96 -15.57
CA THR A 298 5.51 -27.01 -16.60
C THR A 298 4.60 -28.24 -16.46
N PHE A 299 5.15 -29.38 -16.05
CA PHE A 299 4.39 -30.58 -15.74
C PHE A 299 3.46 -30.38 -14.53
N ILE A 300 3.97 -29.78 -13.44
CA ILE A 300 3.16 -29.42 -12.27
C ILE A 300 2.02 -28.46 -12.65
N PHE A 301 2.32 -27.44 -13.46
CA PHE A 301 1.31 -26.51 -13.98
C PHE A 301 0.19 -27.26 -14.73
N TYR A 302 0.56 -28.17 -15.64
CA TYR A 302 -0.40 -28.97 -16.39
C TYR A 302 -1.31 -29.80 -15.45
N ILE A 303 -0.73 -30.48 -14.46
CA ILE A 303 -1.48 -31.27 -13.47
C ILE A 303 -2.48 -30.39 -12.72
N ILE A 304 -2.04 -29.24 -12.21
CA ILE A 304 -2.90 -28.33 -11.44
C ILE A 304 -4.06 -27.83 -12.29
N VAL A 305 -3.79 -27.42 -13.54
CA VAL A 305 -4.83 -26.95 -14.45
C VAL A 305 -5.88 -28.03 -14.70
N VAL A 306 -5.46 -29.26 -14.96
CA VAL A 306 -6.38 -30.37 -15.22
C VAL A 306 -7.22 -30.70 -13.98
N LEU A 307 -6.58 -30.87 -12.83
CA LEU A 307 -7.26 -31.27 -11.57
C LEU A 307 -8.20 -30.18 -11.05
N PHE A 308 -7.76 -28.92 -11.03
CA PHE A 308 -8.48 -27.84 -10.36
C PHE A 308 -9.44 -27.07 -11.28
N SER A 309 -9.36 -27.22 -12.61
CA SER A 309 -10.27 -26.51 -13.53
C SER A 309 -11.75 -26.77 -13.25
N ARG A 310 -12.12 -28.02 -12.96
CA ARG A 310 -13.52 -28.39 -12.62
C ARG A 310 -13.93 -27.78 -11.27
N MET A 311 -13.02 -27.79 -10.30
CA MET A 311 -13.28 -27.20 -8.99
C MET A 311 -13.48 -25.69 -9.10
N TYR A 312 -12.68 -25.03 -9.92
CA TYR A 312 -12.81 -23.60 -10.19
C TYR A 312 -14.20 -23.24 -10.77
N VAL A 313 -14.65 -23.94 -11.81
CA VAL A 313 -15.99 -23.73 -12.40
C VAL A 313 -17.12 -24.04 -11.40
N SER A 314 -16.95 -25.04 -10.53
CA SER A 314 -17.93 -25.35 -9.48
C SER A 314 -18.08 -24.22 -8.45
N ILE A 315 -16.97 -23.56 -8.09
CA ILE A 315 -16.97 -22.42 -7.17
C ILE A 315 -17.72 -21.24 -7.79
N LEU A 316 -17.48 -20.96 -9.08
CA LEU A 316 -18.15 -19.88 -9.81
C LEU A 316 -19.66 -20.11 -9.97
N THR A 317 -20.12 -21.35 -10.11
CA THR A 317 -21.55 -21.65 -10.30
C THR A 317 -22.35 -21.69 -8.99
N MET A 318 -21.71 -22.04 -7.87
CA MET A 318 -22.36 -22.09 -6.56
C MET A 318 -22.72 -20.70 -5.98
N THR A 319 -21.93 -19.67 -6.26
CA THR A 319 -22.17 -18.29 -5.81
C THR A 319 -23.40 -17.66 -6.48
N ASN A 320 -23.75 -18.09 -7.69
CA ASN A 320 -24.94 -17.60 -8.42
C ASN A 320 -26.26 -18.06 -7.77
N ARG A 321 -26.26 -19.18 -7.04
CA ARG A 321 -27.47 -19.67 -6.37
C ARG A 321 -27.83 -18.86 -5.12
N SER A 322 -26.85 -18.32 -4.40
CA SER A 322 -27.11 -17.54 -3.17
C SER A 322 -27.66 -16.14 -3.42
N ARG A 323 -27.38 -15.52 -4.60
CA ARG A 323 -27.98 -14.22 -4.97
C ARG A 323 -29.46 -14.32 -5.34
N LYS A 324 -29.93 -15.46 -5.84
CA LYS A 324 -31.34 -15.64 -6.24
C LYS A 324 -32.28 -15.94 -5.06
N THR A 325 -31.76 -16.30 -3.87
CA THR A 325 -32.58 -16.83 -2.77
C THR A 325 -32.81 -15.87 -1.59
N SER A 326 -32.52 -14.57 -1.70
CA SER A 326 -32.82 -13.63 -0.60
C SER A 326 -33.33 -12.27 -1.07
N PHE A 327 -34.27 -12.26 -2.02
CA PHE A 327 -35.15 -11.10 -2.25
C PHE A 327 -36.42 -11.18 -1.40
N ASN A 328 -36.34 -11.78 -0.19
CA ASN A 328 -37.32 -11.50 0.85
C ASN A 328 -36.94 -10.17 1.50
N LEU A 329 -37.24 -9.07 0.79
CA LEU A 329 -37.33 -7.75 1.40
C LEU A 329 -38.43 -7.83 2.45
N LYS A 330 -38.07 -8.18 3.69
CA LYS A 330 -38.88 -7.80 4.85
C LYS A 330 -38.95 -6.29 4.82
N ARG A 331 -40.05 -5.78 4.26
CA ARG A 331 -40.47 -4.38 4.25
C ARG A 331 -40.68 -4.00 5.71
N ASN A 332 -39.59 -3.68 6.41
CA ASN A 332 -39.70 -3.02 7.69
C ASN A 332 -40.21 -1.60 7.38
N SER A 333 -41.50 -1.37 7.64
CA SER A 333 -42.25 -0.16 7.33
C SER A 333 -41.84 1.07 8.16
N ASN A 334 -40.79 0.98 8.97
CA ASN A 334 -40.35 2.06 9.86
C ASN A 334 -39.17 2.84 9.26
N TYR A 335 -39.39 3.48 8.11
CA TYR A 335 -38.43 4.44 7.56
C TYR A 335 -38.57 5.78 8.29
N LYS A 336 -37.64 6.09 9.20
CA LYS A 336 -37.55 7.41 9.83
C LYS A 336 -36.83 8.38 8.88
N GLN A 337 -37.39 9.58 8.70
CA GLN A 337 -36.75 10.64 7.92
C GLN A 337 -35.45 11.07 8.60
N LYS A 338 -34.33 10.96 7.89
CA LYS A 338 -33.00 11.38 8.34
C LYS A 338 -32.51 12.51 7.44
N PRO A 339 -31.69 13.45 7.95
CA PRO A 339 -31.15 14.48 7.09
C PRO A 339 -30.26 13.84 6.02
N ILE A 340 -30.33 14.39 4.81
CA ILE A 340 -29.73 13.82 3.61
C ILE A 340 -28.21 13.65 3.77
N TYR A 341 -27.51 14.65 4.34
CA TYR A 341 -26.06 14.57 4.54
C TYR A 341 -25.64 13.41 5.46
N LEU A 342 -26.40 13.11 6.53
CA LEU A 342 -26.14 11.96 7.40
C LEU A 342 -26.40 10.63 6.68
N THR A 343 -27.41 10.60 5.80
CA THR A 343 -27.71 9.42 5.00
C THR A 343 -26.56 9.12 4.02
N ILE A 344 -26.00 10.16 3.41
CA ILE A 344 -24.86 10.06 2.49
C ILE A 344 -23.59 9.68 3.26
N PHE A 345 -23.34 10.28 4.42
CA PHE A 345 -22.24 9.87 5.32
C PHE A 345 -22.34 8.38 5.70
N LYS A 346 -23.53 7.91 6.09
CA LYS A 346 -23.75 6.50 6.44
C LYS A 346 -23.58 5.58 5.22
N LYS A 347 -24.03 6.01 4.05
CA LYS A 347 -23.83 5.28 2.78
C LYS A 347 -22.34 5.14 2.46
N GLU A 348 -21.55 6.20 2.61
CA GLU A 348 -20.10 6.17 2.39
C GLU A 348 -19.41 5.16 3.30
N ASN A 349 -19.69 5.22 4.62
CA ASN A 349 -19.15 4.25 5.57
C ASN A 349 -19.51 2.81 5.19
N LEU A 350 -20.80 2.56 4.91
CA LEU A 350 -21.26 1.22 4.50
C LEU A 350 -20.62 0.76 3.20
N SER A 351 -20.39 1.65 2.23
CA SER A 351 -19.72 1.32 0.98
C SER A 351 -18.28 0.85 1.22
N ILE A 352 -17.53 1.59 2.06
CA ILE A 352 -16.14 1.26 2.36
C ILE A 352 -16.00 -0.04 3.16
N PHE A 353 -16.83 -0.23 4.19
CA PHE A 353 -16.74 -1.43 5.04
C PHE A 353 -17.36 -2.68 4.39
N ARG A 354 -18.20 -2.53 3.37
CA ARG A 354 -18.71 -3.68 2.60
C ARG A 354 -17.75 -4.12 1.51
N GLU A 355 -17.02 -3.18 0.91
CA GLU A 355 -16.09 -3.47 -0.17
C GLU A 355 -14.63 -3.39 0.34
N PRO A 356 -13.96 -4.52 0.60
CA PRO A 356 -12.62 -4.51 1.18
C PRO A 356 -11.60 -3.80 0.32
N SER A 357 -11.79 -3.79 -1.00
CA SER A 357 -10.96 -3.01 -1.92
C SER A 357 -10.95 -1.53 -1.54
N PHE A 358 -12.07 -0.99 -1.06
CA PHE A 358 -12.17 0.39 -0.59
C PHE A 358 -11.63 0.55 0.82
N PHE A 359 -11.91 -0.40 1.72
CA PHE A 359 -11.37 -0.39 3.09
C PHE A 359 -9.84 -0.41 3.10
N LEU A 360 -9.25 -1.33 2.33
CA LEU A 360 -7.82 -1.58 2.23
C LEU A 360 -7.02 -0.37 1.75
N ASN A 361 -7.56 0.34 0.78
CA ASN A 361 -6.88 1.46 0.13
C ASN A 361 -7.28 2.81 0.74
N GLY A 362 -8.14 2.81 1.76
CA GLY A 362 -8.62 3.99 2.45
C GLY A 362 -8.36 3.92 3.95
N PRO A 363 -9.38 3.63 4.77
CA PRO A 363 -9.24 3.61 6.23
C PRO A 363 -8.16 2.69 6.78
N PHE A 364 -7.90 1.55 6.13
CA PHE A 364 -6.91 0.60 6.63
C PHE A 364 -5.49 1.18 6.62
N VAL A 365 -5.18 2.07 5.68
CA VAL A 365 -3.89 2.78 5.60
C VAL A 365 -3.63 3.60 6.86
N ILE A 366 -4.69 4.18 7.45
CA ILE A 366 -4.62 4.99 8.68
C ILE A 366 -4.11 4.16 9.87
N LEU A 367 -4.45 2.87 9.91
CA LEU A 367 -3.98 1.95 10.96
C LEU A 367 -2.63 1.34 10.59
N LEU A 368 -2.47 0.90 9.35
CA LEU A 368 -1.30 0.14 8.91
C LEU A 368 -0.01 0.97 8.94
N LEU A 369 -0.05 2.23 8.46
CA LEU A 369 1.17 3.04 8.32
C LEU A 369 1.78 3.43 9.68
N PRO A 370 1.01 3.95 10.67
CA PRO A 370 1.53 4.24 12.00
C PRO A 370 1.95 2.98 12.76
N LEU A 371 1.29 1.85 12.52
CA LEU A 371 1.67 0.57 13.14
C LEU A 371 3.03 0.09 12.64
N ILE A 372 3.31 0.16 11.34
CA ILE A 372 4.62 -0.21 10.78
C ILE A 372 5.72 0.71 11.33
N ILE A 373 5.48 2.02 11.34
CA ILE A 373 6.46 3.01 11.85
C ILE A 373 6.65 2.83 13.36
N GLY A 374 5.55 2.71 14.12
CA GLY A 374 5.59 2.54 15.57
C GLY A 374 6.33 1.29 15.99
N LEU A 375 6.13 0.17 15.29
CA LEU A 375 6.90 -1.06 15.52
C LEU A 375 8.36 -0.90 15.13
N SER A 376 8.66 -0.18 14.04
CA SER A 376 10.05 0.08 13.66
C SER A 376 10.80 0.88 14.73
N ILE A 377 10.12 1.85 15.33
CA ILE A 377 10.66 2.62 16.45
C ILE A 377 10.78 1.70 17.68
N PHE A 378 9.75 0.94 18.03
CA PHE A 378 9.74 0.04 19.19
C PHE A 378 10.90 -0.98 19.18
N VAL A 379 11.18 -1.60 18.02
CA VAL A 379 12.30 -2.54 17.87
C VAL A 379 13.65 -1.83 18.03
N GLN A 380 13.79 -0.61 17.51
CA GLN A 380 14.99 0.20 17.73
C GLN A 380 15.17 0.59 19.20
N LEU A 381 14.06 0.89 19.89
CA LEU A 381 14.05 1.27 21.30
C LEU A 381 14.42 0.10 22.24
N ASN A 382 14.18 -1.17 21.89
CA ASN A 382 14.57 -2.32 22.74
C ASN A 382 16.09 -2.55 22.84
N THR A 383 16.92 -1.71 22.22
CA THR A 383 18.36 -1.70 22.44
C THR A 383 18.70 -0.74 23.59
N SER A 384 19.35 -1.25 24.64
CA SER A 384 19.59 -0.57 25.93
C SER A 384 20.34 0.77 25.86
N LYS A 385 20.92 1.13 24.72
CA LYS A 385 21.66 2.40 24.51
C LYS A 385 20.93 3.39 23.58
N GLY A 386 19.89 2.96 22.85
CA GLY A 386 19.17 3.80 21.89
C GLY A 386 17.98 4.54 22.50
N LEU A 387 17.25 3.89 23.41
CA LEU A 387 16.02 4.41 24.02
C LEU A 387 16.26 5.70 24.80
N ASP A 388 17.26 5.70 25.68
CA ASP A 388 17.55 6.85 26.53
C ASP A 388 18.05 8.04 25.70
N ASN A 389 18.82 7.80 24.64
CA ASN A 389 19.32 8.84 23.75
C ASN A 389 18.23 9.45 22.86
N VAL A 390 17.31 8.64 22.34
CA VAL A 390 16.18 9.14 21.52
C VAL A 390 15.13 9.81 22.38
N LEU A 391 14.77 9.25 23.55
CA LEU A 391 13.83 9.89 24.45
C LEU A 391 14.41 11.17 25.07
N SER A 392 15.70 11.21 25.43
CA SER A 392 16.32 12.43 25.94
C SER A 392 16.39 13.52 24.87
N SER A 393 16.79 13.19 23.64
CA SER A 393 16.81 14.14 22.54
C SER A 393 15.41 14.65 22.19
N LEU A 394 14.39 13.79 22.17
CA LEU A 394 13.00 14.21 22.01
C LEU A 394 12.57 15.13 23.17
N LYS A 395 12.75 14.73 24.43
CA LYS A 395 12.38 15.53 25.61
C LYS A 395 13.08 16.90 25.68
N GLN A 396 14.26 17.02 25.09
CA GLN A 396 15.00 18.29 24.97
C GLN A 396 14.52 19.17 23.81
N MET A 397 13.71 18.67 22.89
CA MET A 397 13.17 19.48 21.80
C MET A 397 12.19 20.53 22.33
N PRO A 398 12.24 21.78 21.81
CA PRO A 398 11.24 22.79 22.09
C PRO A 398 9.82 22.31 21.77
N GLU A 399 8.85 22.70 22.60
CA GLU A 399 7.44 22.25 22.56
C GLU A 399 6.79 22.45 21.18
N ILE A 400 7.25 23.47 20.46
CA ILE A 400 6.82 23.78 19.09
C ILE A 400 7.04 22.61 18.13
N TYR A 401 8.16 21.89 18.24
CA TYR A 401 8.47 20.78 17.33
C TYR A 401 7.44 19.65 17.47
N TYR A 402 6.94 19.40 18.68
CA TYR A 402 5.90 18.39 18.91
C TYR A 402 4.58 18.72 18.21
N ILE A 403 4.14 19.99 18.30
CA ILE A 403 2.96 20.45 17.59
C ILE A 403 3.14 20.23 16.09
N TYR A 404 4.29 20.63 15.55
CA TYR A 404 4.52 20.52 14.11
C TYR A 404 4.67 19.09 13.62
N ILE A 405 5.35 18.23 14.36
CA ILE A 405 5.41 16.79 14.08
C ILE A 405 4.00 16.20 14.07
N SER A 406 3.17 16.55 15.06
CA SER A 406 1.79 16.04 15.14
C SER A 406 0.91 16.52 13.98
N VAL A 407 1.01 17.79 13.59
CA VAL A 407 0.27 18.35 12.45
C VAL A 407 0.74 17.73 11.14
N LEU A 408 2.05 17.65 10.91
CA LEU A 408 2.62 17.04 9.71
C LEU A 408 2.25 15.57 9.61
N ALA A 409 2.46 14.78 10.67
CA ALA A 409 2.21 13.36 10.65
C ALA A 409 0.73 13.04 10.45
N SER A 410 -0.17 13.75 11.14
CA SER A 410 -1.62 13.54 10.98
C SER A 410 -2.10 13.96 9.59
N PHE A 411 -1.58 15.06 9.04
CA PHE A 411 -1.92 15.53 7.70
C PHE A 411 -1.40 14.60 6.59
N ILE A 412 -0.15 14.13 6.71
CA ILE A 412 0.42 13.15 5.79
C ILE A 412 -0.42 11.87 5.83
N LEU A 413 -0.74 11.37 7.03
CA LEU A 413 -1.54 10.17 7.19
C LEU A 413 -2.94 10.31 6.55
N SER A 414 -3.60 11.46 6.76
CA SER A 414 -4.89 11.79 6.12
C SER A 414 -4.79 11.84 4.60
N SER A 415 -3.70 12.40 4.06
CA SER A 415 -3.45 12.50 2.62
C SER A 415 -3.24 11.14 1.96
N PHE A 416 -2.48 10.25 2.62
CA PHE A 416 -2.21 8.89 2.15
C PHE A 416 -3.46 8.01 2.12
N ALA A 417 -4.42 8.24 3.01
CA ALA A 417 -5.67 7.49 3.03
C ALA A 417 -6.55 7.75 1.79
N SER A 418 -6.38 8.85 1.05
CA SER A 418 -7.05 9.13 -0.25
C SER A 418 -8.60 8.96 -0.28
N ILE A 419 -9.26 9.11 0.88
CA ILE A 419 -10.69 8.80 1.05
C ILE A 419 -11.59 9.76 0.26
N SER A 420 -11.20 11.03 0.21
CA SER A 420 -11.91 12.12 -0.47
C SER A 420 -11.72 12.11 -1.99
N SER A 421 -10.53 11.73 -2.47
CA SER A 421 -10.11 11.84 -3.88
C SER A 421 -10.64 10.73 -4.80
N THR A 422 -11.34 9.75 -4.22
CA THR A 422 -12.03 8.67 -4.96
C THR A 422 -13.51 8.61 -4.61
N SER A 423 -14.02 9.60 -3.86
CA SER A 423 -15.37 9.54 -3.28
C SER A 423 -16.50 9.51 -4.30
N ILE A 424 -16.36 10.12 -5.47
CA ILE A 424 -17.33 10.06 -6.57
C ILE A 424 -17.01 8.88 -7.49
N SER A 425 -15.73 8.65 -7.77
CA SER A 425 -15.29 7.49 -8.56
C SER A 425 -15.78 6.16 -7.96
N ARG A 426 -15.83 6.04 -6.62
CA ARG A 426 -16.36 4.87 -5.90
C ARG A 426 -17.85 4.62 -6.16
N GLU A 427 -18.62 5.60 -6.62
CA GLU A 427 -20.03 5.40 -6.96
C GLU A 427 -20.21 4.70 -8.31
N GLY A 428 -19.24 4.81 -9.21
CA GLY A 428 -19.25 4.12 -10.50
C GLY A 428 -20.53 4.39 -11.31
N LYS A 429 -21.07 3.33 -11.93
CA LYS A 429 -22.32 3.38 -12.71
C LYS A 429 -23.55 3.80 -11.91
N SER A 430 -23.52 3.69 -10.57
CA SER A 430 -24.65 4.11 -9.72
C SER A 430 -24.76 5.64 -9.56
N PHE A 431 -23.74 6.40 -9.99
CA PHE A 431 -23.75 7.85 -9.96
C PHE A 431 -24.90 8.45 -10.77
N SER A 432 -25.29 7.84 -11.90
CA SER A 432 -26.42 8.30 -12.71
C SER A 432 -27.74 8.27 -11.95
N ILE A 433 -27.97 7.24 -11.13
CA ILE A 433 -29.13 7.12 -10.26
C ILE A 433 -29.13 8.26 -9.24
N ILE A 434 -27.98 8.52 -8.61
CA ILE A 434 -27.86 9.56 -7.58
C ILE A 434 -28.09 10.95 -8.15
N LYS A 435 -27.64 11.19 -9.39
CA LYS A 435 -27.90 12.42 -10.13
C LYS A 435 -29.38 12.64 -10.43
N SER A 436 -30.15 11.55 -10.59
CA SER A 436 -31.60 11.61 -10.83
C SER A 436 -32.43 11.83 -9.56
N LEU A 437 -31.84 11.65 -8.37
CA LEU A 437 -32.54 11.88 -7.11
C LEU A 437 -32.72 13.39 -6.86
N PRO A 438 -33.83 13.81 -6.24
CA PRO A 438 -34.08 15.21 -5.88
C PRO A 438 -33.28 15.61 -4.63
N ILE A 439 -31.94 15.53 -4.73
CA ILE A 439 -31.00 15.86 -3.66
C ILE A 439 -30.25 17.14 -4.04
N ASP A 440 -30.22 18.11 -3.12
CA ASP A 440 -29.37 19.28 -3.29
C ASP A 440 -27.88 18.86 -3.34
N PRO A 441 -27.13 19.19 -4.41
CA PRO A 441 -25.73 18.80 -4.55
C PRO A 441 -24.87 19.22 -3.35
N LEU A 442 -25.18 20.34 -2.70
CA LEU A 442 -24.45 20.78 -1.52
C LEU A 442 -24.61 19.83 -0.33
N GLN A 443 -25.81 19.25 -0.14
CA GLN A 443 -26.02 18.25 0.91
C GLN A 443 -25.28 16.94 0.59
N TYR A 444 -25.15 16.63 -0.70
CA TYR A 444 -24.32 15.52 -1.17
C TYR A 444 -22.84 15.70 -0.87
N PHE A 445 -22.26 16.85 -1.21
CA PHE A 445 -20.86 17.13 -0.89
C PHE A 445 -20.61 17.27 0.61
N LYS A 446 -21.55 17.88 1.37
CA LYS A 446 -21.46 17.93 2.83
C LYS A 446 -21.34 16.53 3.44
N GLY A 447 -22.11 15.55 2.96
CA GLY A 447 -22.03 14.17 3.42
C GLY A 447 -20.69 13.49 3.10
N LYS A 448 -20.09 13.80 1.94
CA LYS A 448 -18.77 13.24 1.55
C LYS A 448 -17.61 13.90 2.29
N ILE A 449 -17.66 15.22 2.48
CA ILE A 449 -16.64 15.96 3.22
C ILE A 449 -16.67 15.55 4.70
N SER A 450 -17.86 15.43 5.31
CA SER A 450 -17.97 14.97 6.70
C SER A 450 -17.41 13.54 6.87
N HIS A 451 -17.60 12.68 5.88
CA HIS A 451 -17.02 11.34 5.87
C HIS A 451 -15.49 11.37 5.80
N ALA A 452 -14.91 12.21 4.94
CA ALA A 452 -13.46 12.37 4.89
C ALA A 452 -12.90 12.95 6.21
N LEU A 453 -13.56 13.96 6.77
CA LEU A 453 -13.18 14.59 8.04
C LEU A 453 -13.24 13.62 9.24
N PHE A 454 -14.20 12.70 9.25
CA PHE A 454 -14.30 11.67 10.27
C PHE A 454 -13.03 10.81 10.30
N PHE A 455 -12.52 10.42 9.13
CA PHE A 455 -11.27 9.65 9.04
C PHE A 455 -10.03 10.50 9.32
N SER A 456 -10.00 11.79 8.93
CA SER A 456 -8.90 12.67 9.35
C SER A 456 -8.85 12.86 10.86
N PHE A 457 -10.01 12.88 11.53
CA PHE A 457 -10.06 12.90 12.99
C PHE A 457 -9.47 11.62 13.60
N ILE A 458 -9.73 10.45 13.01
CA ILE A 458 -9.07 9.20 13.41
C ILE A 458 -7.55 9.30 13.20
N CYS A 459 -7.07 9.85 12.08
CA CYS A 459 -5.63 10.06 11.87
C CYS A 459 -4.99 10.91 12.98
N ILE A 460 -5.66 11.99 13.37
CA ILE A 460 -5.21 12.88 14.44
C ILE A 460 -5.11 12.12 15.76
N LEU A 461 -6.12 11.31 16.11
CA LEU A 461 -6.08 10.50 17.34
C LEU A 461 -4.94 9.48 17.31
N VAL A 462 -4.75 8.77 16.19
CA VAL A 462 -3.71 7.74 16.05
C VAL A 462 -2.30 8.33 16.23
N ILE A 463 -2.10 9.60 15.86
CA ILE A 463 -0.81 10.30 16.04
C ILE A 463 -0.69 10.95 17.43
N ASN A 464 -1.74 11.62 17.90
CA ASN A 464 -1.67 12.39 19.14
C ASN A 464 -1.68 11.51 20.39
N ILE A 465 -2.33 10.34 20.38
CA ILE A 465 -2.36 9.43 21.54
C ILE A 465 -0.95 8.93 21.90
N PRO A 466 -0.12 8.39 20.97
CA PRO A 466 1.27 8.05 21.28
C PRO A 466 2.12 9.26 21.70
N LEU A 467 1.94 10.41 21.06
CA LEU A 467 2.68 11.63 21.40
C LEU A 467 2.37 12.13 22.81
N TYR A 468 1.15 11.93 23.31
CA TYR A 468 0.78 12.29 24.68
C TYR A 468 1.63 11.56 25.73
N PHE A 469 1.98 10.29 25.49
CA PHE A 469 2.84 9.53 26.42
C PHE A 469 4.29 10.05 26.44
N ILE A 470 4.73 10.73 25.39
CA ILE A 470 6.06 11.35 25.31
C ILE A 470 6.02 12.77 25.89
N PHE A 471 4.95 13.51 25.60
CA PHE A 471 4.77 14.91 25.93
C PHE A 471 3.34 15.17 26.46
N PRO A 472 3.11 15.04 27.78
CA PRO A 472 1.77 15.01 28.37
C PRO A 472 1.16 16.41 28.57
N LYS A 473 1.18 17.25 27.52
CA LYS A 473 0.55 18.58 27.53
C LYS A 473 -0.69 18.58 26.63
N ILE A 474 -1.85 18.38 27.26
CA ILE A 474 -3.11 18.19 26.54
C ILE A 474 -3.53 19.43 25.72
N GLU A 475 -3.22 20.63 26.22
CA GLU A 475 -3.54 21.90 25.55
C GLU A 475 -2.86 22.02 24.18
N LEU A 476 -1.59 21.63 24.09
CA LEU A 476 -0.82 21.70 22.84
C LEU A 476 -1.25 20.62 21.84
N LEU A 477 -1.67 19.45 22.33
CA LEU A 477 -2.24 18.38 21.47
C LEU A 477 -3.65 18.72 20.98
N LEU A 478 -4.47 19.38 21.79
CA LEU A 478 -5.77 19.90 21.36
C LEU A 478 -5.60 20.99 20.31
N PHE A 479 -4.64 21.88 20.53
CA PHE A 479 -4.29 22.91 19.58
C PHE A 479 -3.77 22.31 18.26
N SER A 480 -2.87 21.33 18.32
CA SER A 480 -2.38 20.65 17.12
C SER A 480 -3.48 19.90 16.38
N ALA A 481 -4.42 19.28 17.10
CA ALA A 481 -5.59 18.62 16.53
C ALA A 481 -6.47 19.60 15.75
N LEU A 482 -6.73 20.80 16.30
CA LEU A 482 -7.52 21.84 15.63
C LEU A 482 -6.87 22.30 14.33
N VAL A 483 -5.56 22.59 14.37
CA VAL A 483 -4.78 22.99 13.19
C VAL A 483 -4.81 21.88 12.13
N SER A 484 -4.55 20.64 12.54
CA SER A 484 -4.54 19.47 11.65
C SER A 484 -5.89 19.25 10.96
N LEU A 485 -7.00 19.47 11.68
CA LEU A 485 -8.34 19.29 11.16
C LEU A 485 -8.67 20.36 10.12
N LEU A 486 -8.24 21.60 10.32
CA LEU A 486 -8.41 22.69 9.36
C LEU A 486 -7.61 22.47 8.07
N PHE A 487 -6.34 22.06 8.20
CA PHE A 487 -5.53 21.69 7.04
C PHE A 487 -6.16 20.50 6.28
N SER A 488 -6.60 19.47 7.00
CA SER A 488 -7.28 18.31 6.41
C SER A 488 -8.58 18.71 5.71
N PHE A 489 -9.34 19.66 6.25
CA PHE A 489 -10.56 20.16 5.63
C PHE A 489 -10.29 20.81 4.26
N ILE A 490 -9.30 21.70 4.18
CA ILE A 490 -8.88 22.34 2.92
C ILE A 490 -8.44 21.27 1.92
N PHE A 491 -7.61 20.33 2.37
CA PHE A 491 -7.12 19.26 1.52
C PHE A 491 -8.24 18.37 0.97
N HIS A 492 -9.25 18.03 1.79
CA HIS A 492 -10.38 17.23 1.35
C HIS A 492 -11.28 17.97 0.35
N LEU A 493 -11.45 19.29 0.50
CA LEU A 493 -12.15 20.12 -0.50
C LEU A 493 -11.44 20.08 -1.85
N ILE A 494 -10.12 20.25 -1.86
CA ILE A 494 -9.29 20.16 -3.08
C ILE A 494 -9.38 18.75 -3.67
N SER A 495 -9.25 17.72 -2.84
CA SER A 495 -9.29 16.31 -3.25
C SER A 495 -10.62 15.90 -3.88
N ILE A 496 -11.76 16.31 -3.31
CA ILE A 496 -13.08 16.06 -3.90
C ILE A 496 -13.23 16.84 -5.21
N SER A 497 -12.69 18.06 -5.28
CA SER A 497 -12.70 18.85 -6.52
C SER A 497 -11.92 18.18 -7.65
N ILE A 498 -10.81 17.51 -7.33
CA ILE A 498 -10.05 16.69 -8.29
C ILE A 498 -10.88 15.48 -8.76
N ASP A 499 -11.56 14.80 -7.84
CA ASP A 499 -12.38 13.65 -8.24
C ASP A 499 -13.60 14.06 -9.06
N LEU A 500 -14.17 15.22 -8.78
CA LEU A 500 -15.20 15.82 -9.64
C LEU A 500 -14.67 16.23 -11.01
N LEU A 501 -13.39 16.61 -11.11
CA LEU A 501 -12.77 17.01 -12.36
C LEU A 501 -12.83 15.91 -13.41
N ASN A 502 -12.44 14.71 -13.03
CA ASN A 502 -12.40 13.55 -13.91
C ASN A 502 -12.77 12.29 -13.13
N PRO A 503 -14.05 12.09 -12.78
CA PRO A 503 -14.47 10.92 -12.02
C PRO A 503 -14.32 9.67 -12.88
N LYS A 504 -13.75 8.60 -12.31
CA LYS A 504 -13.66 7.30 -12.97
C LYS A 504 -14.92 6.49 -12.68
N LEU A 505 -15.97 6.69 -13.47
CA LEU A 505 -17.28 6.04 -13.27
C LEU A 505 -17.39 4.65 -13.92
N SER A 506 -16.59 4.38 -14.95
CA SER A 506 -16.53 3.11 -15.67
C SER A 506 -15.43 2.21 -15.12
N TRP A 507 -15.76 1.44 -14.08
CA TRP A 507 -14.89 0.38 -13.56
C TRP A 507 -15.65 -0.95 -13.48
N GLU A 508 -14.95 -2.04 -13.76
CA GLU A 508 -15.48 -3.41 -13.65
C GLU A 508 -15.12 -4.05 -12.32
N ASN A 509 -13.98 -3.64 -11.76
CA ASN A 509 -13.49 -4.07 -10.45
C ASN A 509 -13.34 -2.88 -9.51
N PRO A 510 -13.78 -2.98 -8.24
CA PRO A 510 -13.69 -1.89 -7.26
C PRO A 510 -12.25 -1.45 -7.00
N VAL A 511 -11.27 -2.36 -7.14
CA VAL A 511 -9.83 -2.03 -7.11
C VAL A 511 -9.46 -0.96 -8.16
N GLN A 512 -10.09 -0.97 -9.33
CA GLN A 512 -9.80 0.00 -10.39
C GLN A 512 -10.29 1.42 -10.06
N ALA A 513 -11.32 1.55 -9.23
CA ALA A 513 -11.88 2.83 -8.80
C ALA A 513 -10.96 3.58 -7.83
N VAL A 514 -10.12 2.84 -7.09
CA VAL A 514 -9.20 3.39 -6.10
C VAL A 514 -7.74 3.34 -6.57
N LYS A 515 -7.19 2.15 -6.84
CA LYS A 515 -5.76 1.98 -7.17
C LYS A 515 -5.39 2.46 -8.57
N GLN A 516 -6.26 2.24 -9.55
CA GLN A 516 -6.00 2.66 -10.94
C GLN A 516 -6.63 4.02 -11.25
N ASN A 517 -6.87 4.84 -10.23
CA ASN A 517 -7.43 6.17 -10.37
C ASN A 517 -6.34 7.21 -10.14
N MET A 518 -6.02 7.97 -11.19
CA MET A 518 -5.00 9.02 -11.11
C MET A 518 -5.37 10.13 -10.13
N ASN A 519 -6.66 10.32 -9.83
CA ASN A 519 -7.12 11.31 -8.86
C ASN A 519 -6.57 11.02 -7.46
N ALA A 520 -6.46 9.74 -7.08
CA ALA A 520 -5.85 9.34 -5.82
C ALA A 520 -4.36 9.74 -5.79
N VAL A 521 -3.62 9.45 -6.87
CA VAL A 521 -2.20 9.82 -6.98
C VAL A 521 -2.01 11.34 -6.92
N TYR A 522 -2.81 12.11 -7.66
CA TYR A 522 -2.75 13.57 -7.63
C TYR A 522 -3.02 14.12 -6.22
N SER A 523 -4.00 13.56 -5.51
CA SER A 523 -4.29 13.97 -4.13
C SER A 523 -3.13 13.69 -3.18
N ILE A 524 -2.48 12.53 -3.29
CA ILE A 524 -1.33 12.17 -2.45
C ILE A 524 -0.16 13.13 -2.74
N LEU A 525 0.13 13.42 -4.01
CA LEU A 525 1.20 14.34 -4.39
C LEU A 525 0.95 15.77 -3.91
N ILE A 526 -0.30 16.24 -3.98
CA ILE A 526 -0.69 17.54 -3.43
C ILE A 526 -0.51 17.52 -1.91
N GLY A 527 -0.96 16.48 -1.23
CA GLY A 527 -0.76 16.33 0.22
C GLY A 527 0.73 16.36 0.60
N LEU A 528 1.58 15.65 -0.14
CA LEU A 528 3.02 15.69 0.04
C LEU A 528 3.59 17.10 -0.18
N LEU A 529 3.19 17.79 -1.26
CA LEU A 529 3.64 19.15 -1.52
C LEU A 529 3.23 20.12 -0.40
N PHE A 530 1.99 20.04 0.09
CA PHE A 530 1.53 20.82 1.24
C PHE A 530 2.35 20.50 2.50
N SER A 531 2.69 19.23 2.73
CA SER A 531 3.53 18.83 3.88
C SER A 531 4.96 19.39 3.77
N VAL A 532 5.55 19.40 2.59
CA VAL A 532 6.89 19.97 2.34
C VAL A 532 6.88 21.49 2.53
N LEU A 533 5.87 22.18 1.99
CA LEU A 533 5.71 23.62 2.19
C LEU A 533 5.56 23.98 3.67
N PHE A 534 4.74 23.22 4.40
CA PHE A 534 4.57 23.41 5.84
C PHE A 534 5.88 23.17 6.62
N PHE A 535 6.67 22.17 6.23
CA PHE A 535 8.00 21.92 6.79
C PHE A 535 9.01 23.06 6.51
N PHE A 536 8.99 23.65 5.31
CA PHE A 536 9.85 24.80 5.01
C PHE A 536 9.39 26.07 5.74
N GLN A 537 8.09 26.33 5.79
CA GLN A 537 7.51 27.44 6.55
C GLN A 537 7.92 27.37 8.01
N MET A 538 7.93 26.16 8.58
CA MET A 538 8.48 25.85 9.90
C MET A 538 9.90 26.32 10.08
N LYS A 539 10.80 25.88 9.20
CA LYS A 539 12.22 26.19 9.28
C LYS A 539 12.45 27.71 9.21
N ILE A 540 11.72 28.40 8.34
CA ILE A 540 11.80 29.87 8.19
C ILE A 540 11.25 30.58 9.45
N PHE A 541 10.11 30.13 9.98
CA PHE A 541 9.51 30.70 11.18
C PHE A 541 10.42 30.55 12.41
N LEU A 542 11.11 29.41 12.54
CA LEU A 542 12.06 29.15 13.61
C LEU A 542 13.41 29.86 13.43
N ALA A 543 13.86 30.09 12.19
CA ALA A 543 15.18 30.64 11.92
C ALA A 543 15.28 32.17 12.02
N ASP A 544 14.20 32.95 11.85
CA ASP A 544 14.39 34.40 11.59
C ASP A 544 13.20 35.34 11.87
N ILE A 545 11.97 34.83 11.99
CA ILE A 545 10.78 35.69 11.94
C ILE A 545 10.46 36.39 13.29
N PRO A 546 10.54 35.75 14.47
CA PRO A 546 10.15 36.40 15.72
C PRO A 546 11.02 37.61 16.05
N THR A 547 12.34 37.53 15.82
CA THR A 547 13.29 38.61 16.16
C THR A 547 13.15 39.82 15.24
N LYS A 548 12.97 39.60 13.93
CA LYS A 548 12.83 40.68 12.93
C LYS A 548 11.45 41.34 12.97
N ILE A 549 10.38 40.57 13.19
CA ILE A 549 9.03 41.13 13.35
C ILE A 549 8.94 41.92 14.66
N PHE A 550 9.44 41.39 15.77
CA PHE A 550 9.46 42.10 17.05
C PHE A 550 10.25 43.42 16.97
N ALA A 551 11.42 43.42 16.31
CA ALA A 551 12.22 44.63 16.08
C ALA A 551 11.57 45.67 15.14
N LYS A 552 10.64 45.25 14.29
CA LYS A 552 9.92 46.14 13.36
C LYS A 552 8.65 46.72 13.98
N PHE A 553 7.95 45.94 14.81
CA PHE A 553 6.75 46.39 15.53
C PHE A 553 7.04 47.34 16.69
N THR A 554 8.18 47.19 17.39
CA THR A 554 8.61 48.18 18.40
C THR A 554 8.94 49.55 17.79
N LYS A 555 9.16 49.63 16.48
CA LYS A 555 9.48 50.85 15.74
C LYS A 555 8.30 51.51 15.03
N MET A 556 7.09 50.93 15.09
CA MET A 556 5.90 51.52 14.44
C MET A 556 5.23 52.59 15.33
N PRO A 557 4.86 53.76 14.77
CA PRO A 557 4.14 54.81 15.50
C PRO A 557 2.74 54.31 15.93
N TYR A 558 2.30 54.73 17.12
CA TYR A 558 1.04 54.29 17.71
C TYR A 558 -0.17 54.86 16.98
N ASP A 559 -1.04 53.99 16.49
CA ASP A 559 -2.31 54.37 15.85
C ASP A 559 -3.49 53.77 16.62
N SER A 560 -4.23 54.61 17.36
CA SER A 560 -5.29 54.20 18.28
C SER A 560 -6.57 53.71 17.60
N ASN A 561 -6.75 54.05 16.32
CA ASN A 561 -7.98 53.74 15.58
C ASN A 561 -7.94 52.39 14.87
N ASN A 562 -6.77 51.77 14.79
CA ASN A 562 -6.62 50.46 14.16
C ASN A 562 -6.85 49.34 15.19
N ILE A 563 -8.05 48.75 15.15
CA ILE A 563 -8.49 47.67 16.04
C ILE A 563 -7.50 46.49 16.01
N PHE A 564 -6.89 46.22 14.85
CA PHE A 564 -5.88 45.16 14.71
C PHE A 564 -4.59 45.51 15.46
N TYR A 565 -4.13 46.75 15.39
CA TYR A 565 -2.91 47.22 16.08
C TYR A 565 -3.09 47.25 17.61
N THR A 566 -4.27 47.67 18.07
CA THR A 566 -4.61 47.73 19.51
C THR A 566 -4.82 46.34 20.13
N LEU A 567 -5.45 45.40 19.41
CA LEU A 567 -5.54 43.98 19.83
C LEU A 567 -4.16 43.32 19.90
N MET A 568 -3.34 43.50 18.86
CA MET A 568 -2.01 42.90 18.78
C MET A 568 -1.05 43.48 19.84
N ARG A 569 -1.13 44.79 20.12
CA ARG A 569 -0.35 45.43 21.19
C ARG A 569 -0.83 45.01 22.58
N ARG A 570 -2.14 44.83 22.81
CA ARG A 570 -2.65 44.29 24.10
C ARG A 570 -2.18 42.86 24.36
N THR A 571 -2.14 42.01 23.34
CA THR A 571 -1.56 40.66 23.46
C THR A 571 -0.06 40.68 23.70
N LEU A 572 0.67 41.68 23.18
CA LEU A 572 2.11 41.88 23.43
C LEU A 572 2.41 42.54 24.77
N PHE A 573 1.55 43.44 25.27
CA PHE A 573 1.76 44.16 26.53
C PHE A 573 1.47 43.29 27.76
N LEU A 574 0.53 42.34 27.64
CA LEU A 574 0.32 41.27 28.63
C LEU A 574 1.55 40.34 28.76
N ALA A 575 2.48 40.38 27.80
CA ALA A 575 3.72 39.59 27.81
C ALA A 575 4.92 40.28 28.52
N ASN A 576 4.77 41.50 29.04
CA ASN A 576 5.83 42.21 29.77
C ASN A 576 6.04 41.73 31.22
N GLY A 577 5.29 40.72 31.67
CA GLY A 577 5.54 40.01 32.92
C GLY A 577 5.90 38.56 32.61
N THR A 578 7.20 38.24 32.61
CA THR A 578 7.77 36.90 32.36
C THR A 578 7.43 36.30 30.98
N ILE A 579 8.43 36.32 30.10
CA ILE A 579 8.37 35.81 28.73
C ILE A 579 7.95 34.33 28.73
N ARG A 580 6.72 34.03 28.35
CA ARG A 580 6.36 32.75 27.73
C ARG A 580 6.24 32.96 26.23
N THR A 581 7.17 32.37 25.48
CA THR A 581 7.18 32.29 24.00
C THR A 581 5.85 31.78 23.40
N ASP A 582 5.01 31.18 24.24
CA ASP A 582 3.68 30.66 23.95
C ASP A 582 2.67 31.72 23.46
N TYR A 583 2.72 32.97 23.96
CA TYR A 583 1.68 33.98 23.63
C TYR A 583 1.89 34.64 22.26
N ILE A 584 3.13 34.97 21.91
CA ILE A 584 3.49 35.50 20.58
C ILE A 584 3.24 34.42 19.51
N PHE A 585 3.43 33.16 19.90
CA PHE A 585 3.17 32.00 19.07
C PHE A 585 1.68 31.75 18.83
N CYS A 586 0.84 31.80 19.88
CA CYS A 586 -0.63 31.75 19.74
C CYS A 586 -1.15 32.87 18.84
N ALA A 587 -0.61 34.09 18.95
CA ALA A 587 -0.98 35.21 18.08
C ALA A 587 -0.60 34.98 16.60
N GLY A 588 0.61 34.46 16.33
CA GLY A 588 1.06 34.17 14.96
C GLY A 588 0.26 33.03 14.29
N LEU A 589 -0.05 31.98 15.05
CA LEU A 589 -0.90 30.90 14.56
C LEU A 589 -2.36 31.30 14.43
N PHE A 590 -2.87 32.16 15.32
CA PHE A 590 -4.21 32.73 15.20
C PHE A 590 -4.31 33.59 13.94
N ILE A 591 -3.28 34.36 13.58
CA ILE A 591 -3.24 35.11 12.32
C ILE A 591 -3.21 34.16 11.10
N LEU A 592 -2.44 33.07 11.15
CA LEU A 592 -2.47 32.04 10.11
C LEU A 592 -3.84 31.34 10.01
N LEU A 593 -4.50 31.09 11.14
CA LEU A 593 -5.87 30.57 11.21
C LEU A 593 -6.90 31.55 10.65
N VAL A 594 -6.72 32.85 10.88
CA VAL A 594 -7.59 33.92 10.38
C VAL A 594 -7.40 34.10 8.87
N ILE A 595 -6.16 34.08 8.38
CA ILE A 595 -5.86 34.15 6.94
C ILE A 595 -6.37 32.89 6.23
N ALA A 596 -6.08 31.70 6.78
CA ALA A 596 -6.57 30.44 6.24
C ALA A 596 -8.10 30.38 6.27
N SER A 597 -8.77 30.92 7.28
CA SER A 597 -10.24 30.96 7.37
C SER A 597 -10.89 31.99 6.44
N LEU A 598 -10.26 33.14 6.19
CA LEU A 598 -10.71 34.11 5.18
C LEU A 598 -10.56 33.58 3.75
N GLU A 599 -9.43 32.97 3.44
CA GLU A 599 -9.24 32.23 2.18
C GLU A 599 -10.20 31.03 2.08
N LEU A 600 -10.49 30.36 3.20
CA LEU A 600 -11.49 29.28 3.29
C LEU A 600 -12.88 29.76 2.85
N VAL A 601 -13.32 30.92 3.34
CA VAL A 601 -14.66 31.45 3.01
C VAL A 601 -14.74 31.76 1.52
N VAL A 602 -13.69 32.35 0.93
CA VAL A 602 -13.62 32.63 -0.51
C VAL A 602 -13.59 31.34 -1.34
N ILE A 603 -12.77 30.36 -0.92
CA ILE A 603 -12.67 29.04 -1.57
C ILE A 603 -14.00 28.28 -1.44
N ILE A 604 -14.66 28.29 -0.29
CA ILE A 604 -15.96 27.65 -0.07
C ILE A 604 -17.04 28.30 -0.93
N LEU A 605 -17.07 29.63 -1.03
CA LEU A 605 -18.02 30.36 -1.86
C LEU A 605 -17.80 30.09 -3.35
N ALA A 606 -16.53 30.10 -3.81
CA ALA A 606 -16.18 29.73 -5.18
C ALA A 606 -16.52 28.26 -5.48
N LEU A 607 -16.25 27.35 -4.54
CA LEU A 607 -16.54 25.93 -4.67
C LEU A 607 -18.04 25.62 -4.62
N LYS A 608 -18.86 26.43 -3.93
CA LYS A 608 -20.32 26.23 -3.87
C LYS A 608 -20.97 26.29 -5.25
N ASN A 609 -20.66 27.33 -6.03
CA ASN A 609 -21.16 27.49 -7.39
C ASN A 609 -20.50 26.50 -8.36
N TYR A 610 -19.22 26.18 -8.14
CA TYR A 610 -18.50 25.17 -8.89
C TYR A 610 -19.09 23.77 -8.73
N PHE A 611 -19.33 23.32 -7.50
CA PHE A 611 -19.90 22.01 -7.21
C PHE A 611 -21.29 21.85 -7.81
N LYS A 612 -22.15 22.87 -7.68
CA LYS A 612 -23.49 22.83 -8.25
C LYS A 612 -23.46 22.78 -9.78
N SER A 613 -22.68 23.66 -10.42
CA SER A 613 -22.59 23.70 -11.89
C SER A 613 -21.98 22.44 -12.49
N ARG A 614 -21.01 21.83 -11.79
CA ARG A 614 -20.30 20.67 -12.30
C ARG A 614 -21.00 19.35 -12.06
N PHE A 615 -21.70 19.20 -10.93
CA PHE A 615 -22.45 17.98 -10.60
C PHE A 615 -23.42 17.58 -11.73
N TYR A 616 -24.09 18.56 -12.35
CA TYR A 616 -24.99 18.32 -13.47
C TYR A 616 -24.29 18.11 -14.82
N LYS A 617 -23.03 18.53 -14.98
CA LYS A 617 -22.25 18.40 -16.23
C LYS A 617 -21.46 17.09 -16.35
N ILE A 618 -21.41 16.26 -15.31
CA ILE A 618 -20.72 14.96 -15.38
C ILE A 618 -21.54 14.01 -16.26
N GLU A 619 -20.95 13.58 -17.37
CA GLU A 619 -21.47 12.55 -18.29
C GLU A 619 -20.79 11.20 -18.00
N SER A 620 -21.54 10.10 -18.20
CA SER A 620 -21.16 8.73 -17.81
C SER A 620 -20.22 8.04 -18.78
#